data_AF-M5AMG0-F1
#
_entry.id   AF-M5AMG0-F1
#
_cell.length_a   1.000
_cell.length_b   1.000
_cell.length_c   1.000
_cell.angle_alpha   90.00
_cell.angle_beta   90.00
_cell.angle_gamma   90.00
#
_symmetry.space_group_name_H-M   'P 1'
#
loop_
_entity.id
_entity.type
_entity.pdbx_description
1 polymer ?
#
loop_
_entity_poly.entity_id
_entity_poly.type
_entity_poly.pdbx_seq_one_letter_code
_entity_poly.pdbx_strand_id
1 'polypeptide(L)' 'MESLNASTTVLDEFYRVAFRKKIYGSIEELQADLNEWVRSYNEERPHQGRWCFGKTPMQTFLDTPP' A
#
# COMPACT_ATOMS: atom_id res chain seq x y z
N MET A 1 2.89 0.50 -19.79
CA MET A 1 1.61 -0.06 -19.32
C MET A 1 1.98 -1.12 -18.31
N GLU A 2 2.31 -0.67 -17.09
CA GLU A 2 2.85 -1.55 -16.04
C GLU A 2 1.80 -2.58 -15.67
N SER A 3 2.23 -3.84 -15.79
CA SER A 3 1.44 -5.04 -15.68
C SER A 3 0.79 -5.19 -14.31
N LEU A 4 -0.39 -5.80 -14.33
CA LEU A 4 -1.11 -6.36 -13.19
C LEU A 4 -0.16 -6.99 -12.14
N ASN A 5 -0.09 -6.41 -10.95
CA ASN A 5 0.25 -7.17 -9.75
C ASN A 5 -0.98 -7.11 -8.82
N ALA A 6 -1.89 -8.06 -9.02
CA ALA A 6 -2.90 -8.38 -8.04
C ALA A 6 -2.19 -8.94 -6.80
N SER A 7 -2.28 -8.21 -5.69
CA SER A 7 -1.73 -8.58 -4.37
C SER A 7 -0.20 -8.63 -4.26
N THR A 8 0.50 -7.57 -4.68
CA THR A 8 1.89 -7.39 -4.23
C THR A 8 1.89 -7.20 -2.70
N THR A 9 2.71 -7.96 -1.99
CA THR A 9 2.73 -7.95 -0.53
C THR A 9 3.49 -6.73 0.02
N VAL A 10 3.21 -6.33 1.26
CA VAL A 10 3.99 -5.29 1.98
C VAL A 10 5.49 -5.62 1.98
N LEU A 11 5.86 -6.90 1.96
CA LEU A 11 7.25 -7.33 1.84
C LEU A 11 7.90 -6.81 0.55
N ASP A 12 7.22 -6.91 -0.58
CA ASP A 12 7.76 -6.61 -1.89
C ASP A 12 7.76 -5.12 -2.21
N GLU A 13 6.64 -4.44 -1.91
CA GLU A 13 6.48 -3.02 -2.26
C GLU A 13 7.11 -2.09 -1.22
N PHE A 14 7.08 -2.47 0.07
CA PHE A 14 7.63 -1.65 1.14
C PHE A 14 8.98 -2.17 1.62
N TYR A 15 9.04 -3.31 2.31
CA TYR A 15 10.24 -3.70 3.05
C TYR A 15 11.48 -3.91 2.16
N ARG A 16 11.33 -4.59 1.03
CA ARG A 16 12.44 -4.80 0.07
C ARG A 16 12.96 -3.49 -0.53
N VAL A 17 12.11 -2.47 -0.68
CA VAL A 17 12.49 -1.17 -1.21
C VAL A 17 13.11 -0.30 -0.13
N ALA A 18 12.46 -0.22 1.03
CA ALA A 18 12.89 0.57 2.19
C ALA A 18 14.32 0.19 2.63
N PHE A 19 14.57 -1.10 2.86
CA PHE A 19 15.88 -1.57 3.33
C PHE A 19 16.99 -1.51 2.27
N ARG A 20 16.66 -1.30 0.99
CA ARG A 20 17.68 -1.00 -0.05
C ARG A 20 18.05 0.48 -0.09
N LYS A 21 17.16 1.37 0.35
CA LYS A 21 17.31 2.83 0.20
C LYS A 21 17.77 3.51 1.49
N LYS A 22 17.42 2.95 2.66
CA LYS A 22 17.61 3.60 3.96
C LYS A 22 18.03 2.55 5.00
N ILE A 23 19.03 2.90 5.79
CA ILE A 23 19.38 2.17 7.01
C ILE A 23 18.62 2.85 8.15
N TYR A 24 17.82 2.08 8.87
CA TYR A 24 17.01 2.57 9.96
C TYR A 24 17.77 2.48 11.28
N GLY A 25 17.80 3.56 12.05
CA GLY A 25 18.47 3.62 13.34
C GLY A 25 17.63 3.07 14.50
N SER A 26 16.31 3.03 14.33
CA SER A 26 15.38 2.46 15.30
C SER A 26 14.13 1.88 14.64
N ILE A 27 13.35 1.11 15.40
CA ILE A 27 12.09 0.53 14.92
C ILE A 27 11.05 1.63 14.69
N GLU A 28 11.05 2.67 15.51
CA GLU A 28 10.12 3.81 15.42
C GLU A 28 10.29 4.54 14.07
N GLU A 29 11.53 4.69 13.61
CA GLU A 29 11.83 5.29 12.32
C GLU A 29 11.29 4.46 11.14
N LEU A 30 11.45 3.12 11.20
CA LEU A 30 10.88 2.20 10.21
C LEU A 30 9.35 2.23 10.25
N GLN A 31 8.77 2.31 11.46
CA GLN A 31 7.33 2.34 11.64
C GLN A 31 6.70 3.63 11.09
N ALA A 32 7.39 4.77 11.20
CA ALA A 32 6.94 6.03 10.64
C ALA A 32 6.81 5.94 9.11
N ASP A 33 7.85 5.47 8.42
CA ASP A 33 7.86 5.29 6.96
C ASP A 33 6.80 4.25 6.53
N LEU A 34 6.61 3.17 7.31
CA LEU A 34 5.59 2.16 7.03
C LEU A 34 4.17 2.74 7.15
N ASN A 35 3.91 3.55 8.17
CA ASN A 35 2.60 4.17 8.37
C ASN A 35 2.23 5.10 7.21
N GLU A 36 3.18 5.89 6.73
CA GLU A 36 2.98 6.75 5.57
C GLU A 36 2.72 5.92 4.31
N TRP A 37 3.51 4.87 4.09
CA TRP A 37 3.31 3.97 2.96
C TRP A 37 1.93 3.30 3.00
N VAL A 38 1.50 2.77 4.15
CA VAL A 38 0.18 2.15 4.32
C VAL A 38 -0.95 3.14 4.04
N ARG A 39 -0.82 4.40 4.47
CA ARG A 39 -1.80 5.44 4.18
C ARG A 39 -1.93 5.64 2.68
N SER A 40 -0.82 5.88 1.97
CA SER A 40 -0.85 6.05 0.50
C SER A 40 -1.45 4.83 -0.22
N TYR A 41 -1.10 3.62 0.23
CA TYR A 41 -1.63 2.38 -0.35
C TYR A 41 -3.15 2.28 -0.18
N ASN A 42 -3.67 2.66 0.99
CA ASN A 42 -5.09 2.53 1.33
C ASN A 42 -5.97 3.67 0.79
N GLU A 43 -5.42 4.87 0.67
CA GLU A 43 -6.17 6.10 0.40
C GLU A 43 -5.93 6.67 -1.00
N GLU A 44 -4.77 6.42 -1.60
CA GLU A 44 -4.37 7.07 -2.87
C GLU A 44 -4.33 6.09 -4.04
N ARG A 45 -4.15 4.79 -3.78
CA ARG A 45 -4.04 3.80 -4.86
C ARG A 45 -5.43 3.27 -5.27
N PRO A 46 -5.95 3.62 -6.46
CA PRO A 46 -7.15 2.99 -6.98
C PRO A 46 -6.81 1.56 -7.38
N HIS A 47 -7.48 0.57 -6.77
CA HIS A 47 -7.34 -0.79 -7.22
C HIS A 47 -8.05 -0.94 -8.57
N GLN A 48 -7.29 -1.10 -9.65
CA GLN A 48 -7.83 -1.46 -10.97
C GLN A 48 -8.14 -2.96 -11.02
N GLY A 49 -8.99 -3.42 -10.11
CA GLY A 49 -9.71 -4.68 -10.28
C GLY A 49 -10.95 -4.42 -11.14
N ARG A 50 -11.30 -5.37 -12.00
CA ARG A 50 -12.51 -5.34 -12.87
C ARG A 50 -13.81 -4.97 -12.12
N TRP A 51 -13.82 -5.13 -10.79
CA TRP A 51 -14.96 -4.95 -9.90
C TRP A 51 -14.83 -3.78 -8.92
N CYS A 52 -13.68 -3.10 -8.89
CA CYS A 52 -13.41 -2.03 -7.92
C CYS A 52 -13.64 -0.63 -8.49
N PHE A 53 -14.00 -0.50 -9.77
CA PHE A 53 -14.42 0.76 -10.42
C PHE A 53 -13.46 1.97 -10.21
N GLY A 54 -12.18 1.72 -9.99
CA GLY A 54 -11.20 2.77 -9.68
C GLY A 54 -11.30 3.34 -8.25
N LYS A 55 -12.06 2.69 -7.36
CA LYS A 55 -12.13 3.02 -5.94
C LYS A 55 -10.88 2.57 -5.21
N THR A 56 -10.54 3.30 -4.16
CA THR A 56 -9.46 2.93 -3.24
C THR A 56 -9.92 1.82 -2.29
N PRO A 57 -9.00 1.09 -1.64
CA PRO A 57 -9.34 0.15 -0.58
C PRO A 57 -10.31 0.73 0.45
N MET A 58 -10.02 1.93 0.94
CA MET A 58 -10.85 2.58 1.97
C MET A 58 -12.23 2.95 1.46
N GLN A 59 -12.35 3.44 0.23
CA GLN A 59 -13.66 3.70 -0.37
C GLN A 59 -14.47 2.41 -0.50
N THR A 60 -13.85 1.32 -0.93
CA THR A 60 -14.54 0.02 -1.04
C THR A 60 -14.99 -0.50 0.32
N PHE A 61 -14.17 -0.34 1.36
CA PHE A 61 -14.51 -0.73 2.73
C PHE A 61 -15.70 0.07 3.28
N LEU A 62 -15.72 1.39 3.07
CA LEU A 62 -16.82 2.25 3.53
C LEU A 62 -18.11 2.05 2.74
N ASP A 63 -18.02 1.76 1.45
CA ASP A 63 -19.18 1.57 0.56
C ASP A 63 -19.87 0.21 0.75
N THR A 64 -19.23 -0.74 1.44
CA THR A 64 -19.76 -2.08 1.68
C THR A 64 -20.23 -2.19 3.14
N PRO A 65 -21.53 -1.98 3.44
CA PRO A 65 -22.07 -2.29 4.76
C PRO A 65 -21.99 -3.82 5.03
N PRO A 66 -21.94 -4.24 6.32
CA PRO A 66 -21.80 -5.65 6.69
C PRO A 66 -22.95 -6.53 6.21
#